data_AF-A0A3P7LFG9-F1
#
_entry.id   AF-A0A3P7LFG9-F1
#
_cell.length_a   1.000
_cell.length_b   1.000
_cell.length_c   1.000
_cell.angle_alpha   90.00
_cell.angle_beta   90.00
_cell.angle_gamma   90.00
#
_symmetry.space_group_name_H-M   'P 1'
#
loop_
_entity.id
_entity.type
_entity.pdbx_description
1 polymer ?
#
loop_
_entity_poly.entity_id
_entity_poly.type
_entity_poly.pdbx_seq_one_letter_code
_entity_poly.pdbx_strand_id
1 'polypeptide(L)'
;MVGSCDGDYEVDLRHSQLLWSRPLVDGDNSTGTLEFTVKAERGAKADLFFPINVDFSSKVSFCGIEVVKAVDANNNPIKFSTEANFHPERYEIA
;
A
#
# COMPACT_ATOMS: atom_id res chain seq x y z
N MET A 1 17.84 -2.98 -14.81
CA MET A 1 18.60 -3.75 -13.80
C MET A 1 18.27 -3.15 -12.45
N VAL A 2 17.86 -3.97 -11.49
CA VAL A 2 17.66 -3.54 -10.11
C VAL A 2 18.98 -3.68 -9.36
N GLY A 3 19.40 -2.62 -8.68
CA GLY A 3 20.64 -2.57 -7.90
C GLY A 3 20.43 -2.97 -6.44
N SER A 4 19.37 -2.44 -5.82
CA SER A 4 18.95 -2.77 -4.45
C SER A 4 17.43 -2.74 -4.35
N CYS A 5 16.84 -3.59 -3.49
CA CYS A 5 15.40 -3.65 -3.28
C CYS A 5 15.08 -4.12 -1.87
N ASP A 6 14.40 -3.29 -1.09
CA ASP A 6 13.77 -3.69 0.16
C ASP A 6 12.41 -4.34 -0.12
N GLY A 7 12.31 -5.66 -0.01
CA GLY A 7 11.15 -6.45 -0.42
C GLY A 7 11.35 -7.07 -1.80
N ASP A 8 10.26 -7.25 -2.54
CA ASP A 8 10.26 -7.92 -3.84
C ASP A 8 9.88 -6.96 -4.96
N TYR A 9 10.25 -7.30 -6.20
CA TYR A 9 9.82 -6.57 -7.37
C TYR A 9 9.45 -7.49 -8.54
N GLU A 10 8.56 -7.01 -9.39
CA GLU A 10 8.17 -7.66 -10.65
C GLU A 10 8.16 -6.64 -11.79
N VAL A 11 8.68 -7.04 -12.96
CA VAL A 11 8.56 -6.24 -14.18
C VAL A 11 7.36 -6.74 -14.96
N ASP A 12 6.25 -6.02 -14.88
CA ASP A 12 5.05 -6.30 -15.65
C ASP A 12 5.16 -5.59 -17.01
N LEU A 13 5.63 -6.34 -18.01
CA LEU A 13 5.80 -5.86 -19.38
C LEU A 13 4.46 -5.54 -20.07
N ARG A 14 3.35 -6.16 -19.63
CA ARG A 14 2.03 -5.92 -20.22
C ARG A 14 1.52 -4.52 -19.87
N HIS A 15 1.72 -4.11 -18.64
CA HIS A 15 1.36 -2.76 -18.18
C HIS A 15 2.53 -1.77 -18.22
N SER A 16 3.72 -2.22 -18.63
CA SER A 16 4.95 -1.42 -18.68
C SER A 16 5.31 -0.78 -17.33
N GLN A 17 5.20 -1.56 -16.26
CA GLN A 17 5.44 -1.09 -14.89
C GLN A 17 6.45 -1.97 -14.14
N LEU A 18 7.13 -1.36 -13.17
CA LEU A 18 7.90 -2.06 -12.16
C LEU A 18 7.07 -2.07 -10.87
N LEU A 19 6.53 -3.23 -10.52
CA LEU A 19 5.77 -3.42 -9.29
C LEU A 19 6.74 -3.65 -8.13
N TRP A 20 6.71 -2.79 -7.13
CA TRP A 20 7.46 -2.94 -5.89
C TRP A 20 6.52 -3.39 -4.77
N SER A 21 6.83 -4.53 -4.16
CA SER A 21 5.97 -5.18 -3.18
C SER A 21 6.68 -5.34 -1.84
N ARG A 22 6.04 -4.82 -0.78
CA ARG A 22 6.47 -5.01 0.61
C ARG A 22 5.33 -5.63 1.40
N PRO A 23 5.44 -6.89 1.87
CA PRO A 23 4.33 -7.60 2.52
C PRO A 23 3.80 -6.94 3.79
N LEU A 24 4.67 -6.25 4.53
CA LEU A 24 4.32 -5.55 5.77
C LEU A 24 5.21 -4.32 5.92
N VAL A 25 4.59 -3.18 6.22
CA VAL A 25 5.26 -1.93 6.60
C VAL A 25 4.70 -1.49 7.95
N ASP A 26 5.54 -1.45 8.97
CA ASP A 26 5.21 -1.11 10.35
C ASP A 26 6.33 -0.30 11.02
N GLY A 27 6.33 -0.22 12.36
CA GLY A 27 7.32 0.53 13.12
C GLY A 27 8.76 0.01 12.98
N ASP A 28 8.94 -1.30 12.75
CA ASP A 28 10.25 -1.93 12.66
C ASP A 28 10.90 -1.73 11.28
N ASN A 29 10.07 -1.47 10.25
CA ASN A 29 10.52 -1.31 8.87
C ASN A 29 9.81 -0.13 8.15
N SER A 30 9.66 0.99 8.86
CA SER A 30 8.95 2.20 8.41
C SER A 30 9.56 2.89 7.18
N THR A 31 10.76 2.49 6.77
CA THR A 31 11.44 2.97 5.57
C THR A 31 11.81 1.81 4.65
N GLY A 32 11.94 2.09 3.36
CA GLY A 32 12.44 1.14 2.37
C GLY A 32 12.85 1.86 1.09
N THR A 33 13.70 1.22 0.30
CA THR A 33 14.27 1.75 -0.94
C THR A 33 14.22 0.71 -2.04
N LEU A 34 13.94 1.16 -3.26
CA LEU A 34 14.13 0.42 -4.50
C LEU A 34 15.03 1.23 -5.43
N GLU A 35 16.18 0.68 -5.78
CA GLU A 35 17.14 1.28 -6.70
C GLU A 35 17.19 0.49 -8.00
N PHE A 36 16.96 1.16 -9.13
CA PHE A 36 17.01 0.52 -10.44
C PHE A 36 17.57 1.45 -11.52
N THR A 37 18.05 0.83 -12.60
CA THR A 37 18.53 1.50 -13.80
C THR A 37 17.76 0.96 -15.02
N VAL A 38 17.21 1.86 -15.82
CA VAL A 38 16.53 1.55 -17.08
C VAL A 38 17.38 2.01 -18.25
N LYS A 39 17.51 1.18 -19.28
CA LYS A 39 18.07 1.61 -20.56
C LYS A 39 17.04 2.49 -21.25
N ALA A 40 17.22 3.80 -21.17
CA ALA A 40 16.32 4.75 -21.78
C ALA A 40 16.89 5.22 -23.13
N GLU A 41 16.02 5.47 -24.10
CA GLU A 41 16.45 6.08 -25.37
C GLU A 41 16.92 7.52 -25.16
N ARG A 42 17.68 8.05 -26.13
CA ARG A 42 18.16 9.45 -26.06
C ARG A 42 16.96 10.39 -25.91
N GLY A 43 16.95 11.17 -24.83
CA GLY A 43 15.90 12.16 -24.55
C GLY A 43 14.76 11.65 -23.65
N ALA A 44 14.84 10.42 -23.13
CA ALA A 44 13.94 9.97 -22.09
C ALA A 44 14.00 10.89 -20.85
N LYS A 45 12.83 11.16 -20.27
CA LYS A 45 12.65 12.07 -19.13
C LYS A 45 12.23 11.29 -17.89
N ALA A 46 12.53 11.84 -16.71
CA ALA A 46 12.10 11.28 -15.43
C ALA A 46 10.57 11.18 -15.33
N ASP A 47 9.84 12.08 -15.99
CA ASP A 47 8.38 12.14 -16.04
C ASP A 47 7.72 10.83 -16.52
N LEU A 48 8.46 9.96 -17.23
CA LEU A 48 7.98 8.65 -17.67
C LEU A 48 7.69 7.67 -16.53
N PHE A 49 8.22 7.92 -15.33
CA PHE A 49 8.01 7.09 -14.14
C PHE A 49 6.87 7.60 -13.24
N PHE A 50 6.18 8.65 -13.67
CA PHE A 50 5.09 9.27 -12.92
C PHE A 50 3.75 9.11 -13.64
N PRO A 51 2.63 8.99 -12.90
CA PRO A 51 2.57 8.98 -11.43
C PRO A 51 3.03 7.64 -10.83
N ILE A 52 3.59 7.69 -9.62
CA ILE A 52 3.80 6.49 -8.81
C ILE A 52 2.50 6.18 -8.08
N ASN A 53 1.96 4.99 -8.31
CA ASN A 53 0.76 4.51 -7.64
C ASN A 53 1.14 3.71 -6.38
N VAL A 54 0.48 4.00 -5.26
CA VAL A 54 0.68 3.30 -3.99
C VAL A 54 -0.61 2.58 -3.61
N ASP A 55 -0.53 1.28 -3.37
CA ASP A 55 -1.64 0.45 -2.90
C ASP A 55 -1.23 -0.31 -1.63
N PHE A 56 -2.14 -0.41 -0.68
CA PHE A 56 -1.96 -1.13 0.58
C PHE A 56 -3.32 -1.43 1.22
N SER A 57 -3.33 -2.37 2.18
CA SER A 57 -4.48 -2.59 3.04
C SER A 57 -4.06 -2.70 4.50
N SER A 58 -4.97 -2.35 5.41
CA SER A 58 -4.78 -2.51 6.85
C SER A 58 -6.07 -2.98 7.52
N LYS A 59 -5.92 -3.84 8.52
CA LYS A 59 -6.99 -4.26 9.44
C LYS A 59 -7.24 -3.26 10.56
N VAL A 60 -6.42 -2.21 10.65
CA VAL A 60 -6.53 -1.14 11.63
C VAL A 60 -7.18 0.07 10.95
N SER A 61 -8.22 0.62 11.58
CA SER A 61 -8.89 1.81 11.06
C SER A 61 -7.98 3.04 11.17
N PHE A 62 -7.98 3.89 10.14
CA PHE A 62 -7.16 5.11 10.14
C PHE A 62 -7.56 6.08 11.26
N CYS A 63 -8.87 6.26 11.48
CA CYS A 63 -9.40 7.20 12.47
C CYS A 63 -9.54 6.62 13.89
N GLY A 64 -9.13 5.35 14.12
CA GLY A 64 -9.28 4.70 15.43
C GLY A 64 -10.74 4.49 15.85
N ILE A 65 -11.67 4.37 14.89
CA ILE A 65 -13.08 4.09 15.18
C ILE A 65 -13.24 2.60 15.50
N GLU A 66 -13.87 2.32 16.65
CA GLU A 66 -14.07 0.96 17.15
C GLU A 66 -15.48 0.77 17.72
N VAL A 67 -16.09 -0.37 17.44
CA VAL A 67 -17.34 -0.78 18.11
C VAL A 67 -16.97 -1.44 19.43
N VAL A 68 -17.24 -0.75 20.54
CA VAL A 68 -16.87 -1.23 21.88
C VAL A 68 -17.95 -2.09 22.55
N LYS A 69 -19.21 -1.94 22.13
CA LYS A 69 -20.36 -2.64 22.72
C LYS A 69 -21.53 -2.67 21.74
N ALA A 70 -22.26 -3.79 21.73
CA ALA A 70 -23.56 -3.91 21.08
C ALA A 70 -24.62 -4.30 22.13
N VAL A 71 -25.81 -3.72 22.02
CA VAL A 71 -26.96 -4.00 22.90
C VAL A 71 -28.25 -4.16 22.09
N ASP A 72 -29.20 -4.91 22.61
CA ASP A 72 -30.57 -4.95 22.08
C ASP A 72 -31.39 -3.71 22.50
N ALA A 73 -32.65 -3.64 22.06
CA ALA A 73 -33.56 -2.54 22.41
C ALA A 73 -33.85 -2.42 23.91
N ASN A 74 -33.59 -3.46 24.70
CA ASN A 74 -33.76 -3.51 26.15
C ASN A 74 -32.43 -3.29 26.91
N ASN A 75 -31.37 -2.87 26.23
CA ASN A 75 -30.02 -2.70 26.76
C ASN A 75 -29.28 -3.98 27.20
N ASN A 76 -29.74 -5.17 26.79
CA ASN A 76 -29.02 -6.41 27.07
C ASN A 76 -27.80 -6.53 26.13
N PRO A 77 -26.60 -6.88 26.64
CA PRO A 77 -25.43 -7.11 25.80
C PRO A 77 -25.66 -8.23 24.78
N ILE A 78 -25.29 -7.98 23.52
CA ILE A 78 -25.34 -8.99 22.46
C ILE A 78 -23.94 -9.29 21.94
N LYS A 79 -23.73 -10.53 21.48
CA LYS A 79 -22.49 -10.91 20.81
C LYS A 79 -22.41 -10.22 19.45
N PHE A 80 -21.22 -9.72 19.13
CA PHE A 80 -20.92 -9.09 17.85
C PHE A 80 -19.48 -9.43 17.45
N SER A 81 -19.17 -9.23 16.18
CA SER A 81 -17.82 -9.22 15.65
C SER A 81 -17.59 -7.92 14.88
N THR A 82 -16.33 -7.52 14.76
CA THR A 82 -15.93 -6.31 14.04
C THR A 82 -14.92 -6.66 12.96
N GLU A 83 -14.98 -5.91 11.87
CA GLU A 83 -14.00 -5.95 10.80
C GLU A 83 -13.73 -4.51 10.38
N ALA A 84 -12.45 -4.15 10.30
CA ALA A 84 -12.01 -2.88 9.78
C ALA A 84 -11.14 -3.16 8.55
N ASN A 85 -11.42 -2.43 7.47
CA ASN A 85 -10.69 -2.52 6.22
C ASN A 85 -10.32 -1.10 5.80
N PHE A 86 -9.04 -0.77 5.88
CA PHE A 86 -8.49 0.50 5.43
C PHE A 86 -7.68 0.27 4.16
N HIS A 87 -8.05 0.95 3.08
CA HIS A 87 -7.36 0.92 1.79
C HIS A 87 -7.47 2.31 1.14
N PRO A 88 -6.50 2.72 0.32
CA PRO A 88 -6.63 3.93 -0.46
C PRO A 88 -7.68 3.74 -1.57
N GLU A 89 -8.36 4.83 -1.97
CA GLU A 89 -9.08 4.89 -3.23
C GLU A 89 -8.13 5.30 -4.36
N ARG A 90 -7.35 6.36 -4.14
CA ARG A 90 -6.27 6.80 -5.02
C ARG A 90 -5.14 7.43 -4.21
N TYR A 91 -3.95 6.85 -4.28
CA TYR A 91 -2.73 7.39 -3.67
C TYR A 91 -1.65 7.47 -4.74
N GLU A 92 -1.38 8.68 -5.21
CA GLU A 92 -0.48 8.95 -6.33
C GLU A 92 0.57 10.00 -5.94
N ILE A 93 1.79 9.82 -6.42
CA ILE A 93 2.88 10.80 -6.33
C ILE A 93 3.15 11.30 -7.75
N ALA A 94 3.19 12.63 -7.92
CA ALA A 94 3.39 13.33 -9.20
C ALA A 94 4.81 13.87 -9.35
#